data_AF-A0A3L7WRE0-F1
#
_entry.id   AF-A0A3L7WRE0-F1
#
_cell.length_a   1.000
_cell.length_b   1.000
_cell.length_c   1.000
_cell.angle_alpha   90.00
_cell.angle_beta   90.00
_cell.angle_gamma   90.00
#
_symmetry.space_group_name_H-M   'P 1'
#
loop_
_entity.id
_entity.type
_entity.pdbx_description
1 polymer ?
#
loop_
_entity_poly.entity_id
_entity_poly.type
_entity_poly.pdbx_seq_one_letter_code
_entity_poly.pdbx_strand_id
1 'polypeptide(L)'
;MVYRDPRDAYFSQRNHLFNMVNPPNFDIPQLAANPRDGFRAWLEAPFEPGAGEQRSLEAFVHHFQSFWQFRHLPNFHFFHYSDMKKDLSAAIQRIADILQIQISTKRLEELCQATSFDEMKKNASSFVRKSAFKNEESFFSSGKNKQWEDVLTHEDIQDYNRRINQLLSPAEVAWLENGNLRVSATIEG
;
A
#
# COMPACT_ATOMS: atom_id res chain seq x y z
N MET A 1 -11.91 -3.38 0.14
CA MET A 1 -10.69 -2.81 0.75
C MET A 1 -9.48 -3.09 -0.11
N VAL A 2 -8.56 -2.12 -0.20
CA VAL A 2 -7.30 -2.27 -0.93
C VAL A 2 -6.16 -2.26 0.08
N TYR A 3 -5.26 -3.23 0.00
CA TYR A 3 -4.04 -3.30 0.80
C TYR A 3 -2.80 -3.39 -0.10
N ARG A 4 -1.64 -3.17 0.50
CA ARG A 4 -0.32 -3.34 -0.11
C ARG A 4 0.66 -3.75 0.99
N ASP A 5 1.86 -4.14 0.57
CA ASP A 5 3.00 -4.40 1.46
C ASP A 5 3.13 -3.28 2.51
N PRO A 6 3.11 -3.59 3.82
CA PRO A 6 3.21 -2.59 4.88
C PRO A 6 4.47 -1.72 4.79
N ARG A 7 5.58 -2.30 4.30
CA ARG A 7 6.85 -1.58 4.10
C ARG A 7 6.69 -0.52 3.02
N ASP A 8 6.11 -0.89 1.87
CA ASP A 8 5.79 0.07 0.80
C ASP A 8 4.76 1.11 1.27
N ALA A 9 3.82 0.71 2.13
CA ALA A 9 2.83 1.61 2.70
C ALA A 9 3.47 2.72 3.53
N TYR A 10 4.42 2.37 4.40
CA TYR A 10 5.18 3.34 5.19
C TYR A 10 5.94 4.32 4.28
N PHE A 11 6.74 3.83 3.32
CA PHE A 11 7.55 4.70 2.47
C PHE A 11 6.71 5.61 1.57
N SER A 12 5.62 5.09 1.02
CA SER A 12 4.70 5.90 0.24
C SER A 12 3.99 6.95 1.10
N GLN A 13 3.61 6.64 2.34
CA GLN A 13 3.00 7.62 3.24
C GLN A 13 4.00 8.70 3.65
N ARG A 14 5.23 8.29 3.94
CA ARG A 14 6.34 9.20 4.21
C ARG A 14 6.52 10.19 3.05
N ASN A 15 6.66 9.70 1.83
CA ASN A 15 6.78 10.52 0.63
C ASN A 15 5.59 11.47 0.44
N HIS A 16 4.37 10.98 0.67
CA HIS A 16 3.16 11.79 0.62
C HIS A 16 3.21 12.96 1.60
N LEU A 17 3.52 12.70 2.88
CA LEU A 17 3.57 13.73 3.91
C LEU A 17 4.66 14.77 3.60
N PHE A 18 5.87 14.34 3.20
CA PHE A 18 6.95 15.26 2.81
C PHE A 18 6.60 16.12 1.59
N ASN A 19 5.72 15.65 0.71
CA ASN A 19 5.24 16.38 -0.45
C ASN A 19 4.05 17.32 -0.13
N MET A 20 3.41 17.23 1.05
CA MET A 20 2.34 18.16 1.41
C MET A 20 2.88 19.58 1.66
N VAL A 21 2.08 20.60 1.31
CA VAL A 21 2.39 22.01 1.64
C VAL A 21 2.20 22.26 3.14
N ASN A 22 1.10 21.78 3.70
CA ASN A 22 0.75 21.87 5.13
C ASN A 22 0.51 20.47 5.73
N PRO A 23 1.58 19.70 5.97
CA PRO A 23 1.47 18.39 6.57
C PRO A 23 1.04 18.49 8.05
N PRO A 24 0.37 17.45 8.58
CA PRO A 24 0.19 17.31 10.03
C PRO A 24 1.56 17.26 10.74
N ASN A 25 1.59 17.56 12.05
CA ASN A 25 2.84 17.74 12.79
C ASN A 25 3.88 16.64 12.50
N PHE A 26 5.02 17.08 11.95
CA PHE A 26 6.16 16.23 11.60
C PHE A 26 7.04 15.84 12.78
N ASP A 27 6.82 16.45 13.94
CA ASP A 27 7.60 16.17 15.14
C ASP A 27 7.17 14.85 15.79
N ILE A 28 7.35 13.77 15.03
CA ILE A 28 7.06 12.40 15.42
C ILE A 28 8.23 11.51 15.00
N PRO A 29 8.61 10.51 15.81
CA PRO A 29 9.73 9.63 15.49
C PRO A 29 9.62 8.94 14.12
N GLN A 30 8.41 8.60 13.67
CA GLN A 30 8.16 7.90 12.40
C GLN A 30 8.52 8.72 11.16
N LEU A 31 8.69 10.05 11.30
CA LEU A 31 9.06 10.96 10.22
C LEU A 31 10.47 11.52 10.41
N ALA A 32 11.31 10.85 11.21
CA ALA A 32 12.73 11.19 11.38
C ALA A 32 13.43 11.43 10.05
N ALA A 33 14.40 12.35 10.00
CA ALA A 33 15.09 12.75 8.77
C ALA A 33 15.70 11.55 8.02
N ASN A 34 16.35 10.64 8.75
CA ASN A 34 16.78 9.36 8.23
C ASN A 34 15.55 8.43 8.07
N PRO A 35 15.26 7.97 6.84
CA PRO A 35 14.10 7.11 6.60
C PRO A 35 14.12 5.78 7.37
N ARG A 36 15.32 5.24 7.65
CA ARG A 36 15.49 3.99 8.41
C ARG A 36 15.12 4.16 9.87
N ASP A 37 15.53 5.27 10.48
CA ASP A 37 15.20 5.57 11.87
C ASP A 37 13.69 5.79 12.03
N GLY A 38 13.07 6.47 11.06
CA GLY A 38 11.62 6.60 11.01
C GLY A 38 10.89 5.27 10.83
N PHE A 39 11.44 4.37 10.00
CA PHE A 39 10.85 3.04 9.79
C PHE A 39 10.90 2.21 11.07
N ARG A 40 12.04 2.18 11.77
CA ARG A 40 12.20 1.51 13.06
C ARG A 40 11.23 2.05 14.10
N ALA A 41 11.11 3.37 14.20
CA ALA A 41 10.15 4.00 15.09
C ALA A 41 8.69 3.65 14.73
N TRP A 42 8.38 3.46 13.45
CA TRP A 42 7.06 3.03 12.98
C TRP A 42 6.77 1.56 13.30
N LEU A 43 7.78 0.68 13.25
CA LEU A 43 7.65 -0.74 13.64
C LEU A 43 7.30 -0.91 15.13
N GLU A 44 7.97 -0.13 15.98
CA GLU A 44 7.87 -0.26 17.44
C GLU A 44 6.73 0.55 18.07
N ALA A 45 6.16 1.51 17.34
CA ALA A 45 5.06 2.31 17.85
C ALA A 45 3.81 1.44 18.09
N PRO A 46 3.12 1.61 19.23
CA PRO A 46 1.90 0.87 19.52
C PRO A 46 0.75 1.34 18.62
N PHE A 47 -0.34 0.57 18.62
CA PHE A 47 -1.62 1.08 18.14
C PHE A 47 -2.23 2.02 19.19
N GLU A 48 -2.63 3.21 18.74
CA GLU A 48 -3.34 4.19 19.55
C GLU A 48 -4.71 4.47 18.92
N PRO A 49 -5.84 4.20 19.62
CA PRO A 49 -7.16 4.51 19.09
C PRO A 49 -7.30 5.98 18.70
N GLY A 50 -7.77 6.23 17.47
CA GLY A 50 -7.89 7.58 16.91
C GLY A 50 -6.62 8.11 16.24
N ALA A 51 -5.47 7.46 16.43
CA ALA A 51 -4.33 7.66 15.55
C ALA A 51 -4.60 6.94 14.22
N GLY A 52 -4.43 7.64 13.10
CA GLY A 52 -4.70 7.07 11.77
C GLY A 52 -3.98 5.74 11.52
N GLU A 53 -4.53 4.89 10.65
CA GLU A 53 -4.08 3.50 10.43
C GLU A 53 -2.64 3.38 9.93
N GLN A 54 -2.04 4.47 9.46
CA GLN A 54 -0.69 4.49 8.91
C GLN A 54 0.38 4.94 9.93
N ARG A 55 -0.03 5.20 11.18
CA ARG A 55 0.84 5.77 12.23
C ARG A 55 1.85 4.78 12.80
N SER A 56 1.55 3.49 12.76
CA SER A 56 2.44 2.42 13.18
C SER A 56 2.14 1.13 12.42
N LEU A 57 3.05 0.17 12.46
CA LEU A 57 2.79 -1.16 11.91
C LEU A 57 1.59 -1.81 12.59
N GLU A 58 1.49 -1.66 13.91
CA GLU A 58 0.39 -2.23 14.69
C GLU A 58 -0.96 -1.60 14.33
N ALA A 59 -1.02 -0.28 14.10
CA ALA A 59 -2.22 0.39 13.61
C ALA A 59 -2.65 -0.12 12.23
N PHE A 60 -1.67 -0.33 11.34
CA PHE A 60 -1.92 -0.86 9.99
C PHE A 60 -2.49 -2.28 10.05
N VAL A 61 -1.89 -3.14 10.89
CA VAL A 61 -2.34 -4.51 11.11
C VAL A 61 -3.72 -4.54 11.78
N HIS A 62 -3.96 -3.69 12.78
CA HIS A 62 -5.25 -3.59 13.44
C HIS A 62 -6.38 -3.26 12.45
N HIS A 63 -6.14 -2.28 11.57
CA HIS A 63 -7.08 -1.94 10.50
C HIS A 63 -7.27 -3.13 9.54
N PHE A 64 -6.18 -3.79 9.12
CA PHE A 64 -6.25 -5.02 8.31
C PHE A 64 -7.14 -6.09 8.95
N GLN A 65 -6.85 -6.50 10.18
CA GLN A 65 -7.59 -7.57 10.88
C GLN A 65 -9.06 -7.21 11.11
N SER A 66 -9.34 -5.94 11.45
CA SER A 66 -10.70 -5.44 11.66
C SER A 66 -11.60 -5.67 10.45
N PHE A 67 -11.05 -5.60 9.24
CA PHE A 67 -11.77 -5.92 8.01
C PHE A 67 -11.59 -7.38 7.56
N TRP A 68 -10.43 -7.99 7.82
CA TRP A 68 -10.08 -9.32 7.32
C TRP A 68 -11.05 -10.40 7.82
N GLN A 69 -11.61 -10.24 9.01
CA GLN A 69 -12.65 -11.13 9.54
C GLN A 69 -13.89 -11.21 8.63
N PHE A 70 -14.20 -10.16 7.87
CA PHE A 70 -15.37 -10.10 6.99
C PHE A 70 -15.10 -10.62 5.57
N ARG A 71 -13.89 -11.08 5.26
CA ARG A 71 -13.49 -11.52 3.90
C ARG A 71 -14.34 -12.66 3.30
N HIS A 72 -15.09 -13.37 4.14
CA HIS A 72 -15.98 -14.46 3.74
C HIS A 72 -17.38 -13.96 3.32
N LEU A 73 -17.71 -12.69 3.60
CA LEU A 73 -18.99 -12.10 3.22
C LEU A 73 -19.02 -11.79 1.72
N PRO A 74 -20.15 -12.02 1.04
CA PRO A 74 -20.25 -11.86 -0.41
C PRO A 74 -20.11 -10.42 -0.89
N ASN A 75 -20.31 -9.44 -0.01
CA ASN A 75 -20.23 -8.00 -0.30
C ASN A 75 -18.91 -7.36 0.19
N PHE A 76 -17.95 -8.16 0.69
CA PHE A 76 -16.68 -7.66 1.19
C PHE A 76 -15.51 -8.22 0.37
N HIS A 77 -14.91 -7.35 -0.44
CA HIS A 77 -13.83 -7.76 -1.33
C HIS A 77 -12.51 -7.10 -0.98
N PHE A 78 -11.48 -7.92 -0.85
CA PHE A 78 -10.10 -7.48 -0.76
C PHE A 78 -9.47 -7.40 -2.14
N PHE A 79 -8.67 -6.37 -2.34
CA PHE A 79 -7.78 -6.19 -3.48
C PHE A 79 -6.38 -5.93 -2.94
N HIS A 80 -5.37 -6.41 -3.66
CA HIS A 80 -3.99 -6.12 -3.34
C HIS A 80 -3.38 -5.26 -4.44
N TYR A 81 -2.66 -4.21 -4.05
CA TYR A 81 -2.06 -3.27 -4.99
C TYR A 81 -1.09 -3.96 -5.96
N SER A 82 -0.31 -4.94 -5.49
CA SER A 82 0.59 -5.72 -6.36
C SER A 82 -0.16 -6.54 -7.40
N ASP A 83 -1.34 -7.08 -7.08
CA ASP A 83 -2.17 -7.81 -8.05
C ASP A 83 -2.73 -6.85 -9.10
N MET A 84 -3.26 -5.70 -8.67
CA MET A 84 -3.77 -4.65 -9.56
C MET A 84 -2.71 -4.12 -10.51
N LYS A 85 -1.49 -3.96 -10.02
CA LYS A 85 -0.37 -3.48 -10.84
C LYS A 85 0.12 -4.54 -11.83
N LYS A 86 0.09 -5.82 -11.44
CA LYS A 86 0.48 -6.93 -12.32
C LYS A 86 -0.51 -7.13 -13.45
N ASP A 87 -1.81 -7.06 -13.15
CA ASP A 87 -2.88 -7.25 -14.13
C ASP A 87 -4.05 -6.30 -13.83
N LEU A 88 -3.93 -5.08 -14.35
CA LEU A 88 -4.94 -4.04 -14.17
C LEU A 88 -6.27 -4.41 -14.84
N SER A 89 -6.20 -5.11 -15.98
CA SER A 89 -7.38 -5.59 -16.72
C SER A 89 -8.18 -6.58 -15.89
N ALA A 90 -7.52 -7.60 -15.32
CA ALA A 90 -8.17 -8.56 -14.44
C ALA A 90 -8.75 -7.89 -13.17
N ALA A 91 -8.05 -6.90 -12.61
CA ALA A 91 -8.56 -6.16 -11.45
C ALA A 91 -9.82 -5.35 -11.78
N ILE A 92 -9.85 -4.64 -12.91
CA ILE A 92 -11.02 -3.87 -13.35
C ILE A 92 -12.18 -4.81 -13.70
N GLN A 93 -11.91 -5.91 -14.41
CA GLN A 93 -12.93 -6.92 -14.72
C GLN A 93 -13.53 -7.51 -13.44
N ARG A 94 -12.71 -7.84 -12.44
CA ARG A 94 -13.19 -8.34 -11.15
C ARG A 94 -14.08 -7.32 -10.43
N ILE A 95 -13.74 -6.03 -10.48
CA ILE A 95 -14.60 -4.96 -9.94
C ILE A 95 -15.94 -4.94 -10.69
N ALA A 96 -15.92 -5.03 -12.02
CA ALA A 96 -17.13 -5.06 -12.84
C ALA A 96 -18.02 -6.27 -12.48
N ASP A 97 -17.44 -7.45 -12.33
CA ASP A 97 -18.17 -8.68 -11.96
C ASP A 97 -18.82 -8.56 -10.58
N ILE A 98 -18.10 -8.02 -9.59
CA ILE A 98 -18.62 -7.74 -8.24
C ILE A 98 -19.82 -6.80 -8.31
N LEU A 99 -19.73 -5.76 -9.14
CA LEU A 99 -20.78 -4.78 -9.33
C LEU A 99 -21.87 -5.24 -10.31
N GLN A 100 -21.74 -6.44 -10.89
CA GLN A 100 -22.62 -6.99 -11.92
C GLN A 100 -22.75 -6.09 -13.16
N ILE A 101 -21.65 -5.42 -13.52
CA ILE A 101 -21.56 -4.55 -14.69
C ILE A 101 -20.94 -5.33 -15.84
N GLN A 102 -21.65 -5.40 -16.96
CA GLN A 102 -21.09 -5.94 -18.20
C GLN A 102 -20.18 -4.90 -18.85
N ILE A 103 -18.93 -5.29 -19.11
CA ILE A 103 -17.93 -4.44 -19.76
C ILE A 103 -17.46 -5.10 -21.05
N SER A 104 -17.47 -4.33 -22.14
CA SER A 104 -16.90 -4.80 -23.40
C SER A 104 -15.38 -4.76 -23.35
N THR A 105 -14.72 -5.62 -24.13
CA THR A 105 -13.24 -5.63 -24.23
C THR A 105 -12.68 -4.25 -24.53
N LYS A 106 -13.28 -3.54 -25.49
CA LYS A 106 -12.88 -2.16 -25.84
C LYS A 106 -12.98 -1.22 -24.64
N ARG A 107 -14.08 -1.30 -23.88
CA ARG A 107 -14.26 -0.44 -22.71
C ARG A 107 -13.27 -0.77 -21.59
N LEU A 108 -12.94 -2.05 -21.42
CA LEU A 108 -11.94 -2.51 -20.47
C LEU A 108 -10.55 -1.96 -20.82
N GLU A 109 -10.16 -2.01 -22.10
CA GLU A 109 -8.91 -1.41 -22.59
C GLU A 109 -8.85 0.11 -22.34
N GLU A 110 -9.93 0.83 -22.66
CA GLU A 110 -10.04 2.28 -22.40
C GLU A 110 -9.87 2.60 -20.90
N LEU A 111 -10.50 1.82 -20.01
CA LEU A 111 -10.37 2.00 -18.57
C LEU A 111 -8.95 1.66 -18.09
N CYS A 112 -8.33 0.60 -18.60
CA CYS A 112 -6.95 0.25 -18.26
C CYS A 112 -5.99 1.38 -18.64
N GLN A 113 -6.15 1.97 -19.83
CA GLN A 113 -5.34 3.10 -20.26
C GLN A 113 -5.54 4.31 -19.36
N ALA A 114 -6.80 4.70 -19.12
CA ALA A 114 -7.15 5.87 -18.33
C ALA A 114 -6.76 5.78 -16.84
N THR A 115 -6.66 4.55 -16.31
CA THR A 115 -6.30 4.28 -14.90
C THR A 115 -4.87 3.74 -14.75
N SER A 116 -4.10 3.73 -15.83
CA SER A 116 -2.68 3.38 -15.76
C SER A 116 -1.92 4.41 -14.92
N PHE A 117 -0.86 3.96 -14.25
CA PHE A 117 -0.07 4.82 -13.38
C PHE A 117 0.48 6.06 -14.12
N ASP A 118 1.00 5.86 -15.34
CA ASP A 118 1.57 6.94 -16.14
C ASP A 118 0.51 7.96 -16.54
N GLU A 119 -0.68 7.51 -16.94
CA GLU A 119 -1.76 8.42 -17.32
C GLU A 119 -2.34 9.15 -16.10
N MET A 120 -2.47 8.48 -14.95
CA MET A 120 -2.86 9.13 -13.70
C MET A 120 -1.84 10.18 -13.25
N LYS A 121 -0.54 9.87 -13.36
CA LYS A 121 0.55 10.78 -13.00
C LYS A 121 0.58 12.01 -13.92
N LYS A 122 0.45 11.82 -15.22
CA LYS A 122 0.37 12.92 -16.21
C LYS A 122 -0.81 13.85 -15.95
N ASN A 123 -1.91 13.31 -15.43
CA ASN A 123 -3.13 14.06 -15.13
C ASN A 123 -3.30 14.34 -13.63
N ALA A 124 -2.22 14.33 -12.83
CA ALA A 124 -2.29 14.39 -11.37
C ALA A 124 -3.12 15.55 -10.83
N SER A 125 -3.06 16.72 -11.48
CA SER A 125 -3.80 17.94 -11.14
C SER A 125 -5.33 17.79 -11.18
N SER A 126 -5.84 16.76 -11.86
CA SER A 126 -7.27 16.42 -11.90
C SER A 126 -7.71 15.52 -10.73
N PHE A 127 -6.75 14.88 -10.05
CA PHE A 127 -7.01 13.92 -8.98
C PHE A 127 -6.63 14.45 -7.59
N VAL A 128 -5.80 15.49 -7.52
CA VAL A 128 -5.39 16.10 -6.25
C VAL A 128 -6.01 17.47 -6.07
N ARG A 129 -6.29 17.83 -4.82
CA ARG A 129 -6.69 19.21 -4.49
C ARG A 129 -5.52 20.14 -4.83
N LYS A 130 -5.75 21.06 -5.76
CA LYS A 130 -4.77 22.11 -6.11
C LYS A 130 -4.23 22.76 -4.84
N SER A 131 -2.92 23.01 -4.81
CA SER A 131 -2.16 23.60 -3.67
C SER A 131 -2.04 22.77 -2.38
N ALA A 132 -2.53 21.53 -2.35
CA ALA A 132 -2.30 20.64 -1.20
C ALA A 132 -0.87 20.06 -1.18
N PHE A 133 -0.23 19.95 -2.35
CA PHE A 133 1.09 19.34 -2.54
C PHE A 133 2.08 20.33 -3.16
N LYS A 134 3.36 20.20 -2.77
CA LYS A 134 4.49 20.96 -3.32
C LYS A 134 4.70 20.64 -4.80
N ASN A 135 4.51 19.37 -5.16
CA ASN A 135 4.49 18.90 -6.54
C ASN A 135 3.33 17.89 -6.71
N GLU A 136 2.36 18.22 -7.54
CA GLU A 136 1.16 17.39 -7.77
C GLU A 136 1.50 16.05 -8.43
N GLU A 137 2.47 15.99 -9.36
CA GLU A 137 2.93 14.73 -9.97
C GLU A 137 3.64 13.83 -8.96
N SER A 138 4.29 14.41 -7.95
CA SER A 138 4.95 13.66 -6.87
C SER A 138 3.96 13.05 -5.88
N PHE A 139 2.66 13.35 -5.99
CA PHE A 139 1.61 12.57 -5.33
C PHE A 139 1.64 11.11 -5.82
N PHE A 140 1.81 10.94 -7.14
CA PHE A 140 2.16 9.67 -7.76
C PHE A 140 3.69 9.50 -7.74
N SER A 141 4.25 9.42 -6.52
CA SER A 141 5.69 9.46 -6.25
C SER A 141 6.48 8.39 -7.02
N SER A 142 6.02 7.14 -6.95
CA SER A 142 6.56 6.06 -7.75
C SER A 142 5.51 4.98 -7.94
N GLY A 143 5.40 4.48 -9.17
CA GLY A 143 4.60 3.29 -9.47
C GLY A 143 5.34 2.02 -9.12
N LYS A 144 6.51 2.08 -8.46
CA LYS A 144 7.33 0.91 -8.11
C LYS A 144 6.83 0.28 -6.81
N ASN A 145 6.83 -1.05 -6.81
CA ASN A 145 6.69 -1.83 -5.58
C ASN A 145 8.09 -2.04 -5.02
N LYS A 146 8.18 -2.34 -3.74
CA LYS A 146 9.42 -2.61 -3.01
C LYS A 146 10.39 -1.44 -2.93
N GLN A 147 9.87 -0.24 -2.72
CA GLN A 147 10.70 0.96 -2.50
C GLN A 147 11.62 0.82 -1.28
N TRP A 148 11.25 -0.07 -0.37
CA TRP A 148 12.00 -0.40 0.81
C TRP A 148 13.30 -1.17 0.53
N GLU A 149 13.42 -1.90 -0.59
CA GLU A 149 14.62 -2.72 -0.89
C GLU A 149 15.88 -1.87 -1.03
N ASP A 150 15.75 -0.64 -1.56
CA ASP A 150 16.88 0.29 -1.75
C ASP A 150 17.25 1.06 -0.47
N VAL A 151 16.45 0.96 0.60
CA VAL A 151 16.57 1.81 1.81
C VAL A 151 16.84 0.99 3.06
N LEU A 152 16.18 -0.15 3.21
CA LEU A 152 16.25 -0.98 4.42
C LEU A 152 17.42 -1.95 4.33
N THR A 153 18.11 -2.13 5.45
CA THR A 153 19.16 -3.14 5.57
C THR A 153 18.59 -4.49 5.96
N HIS A 154 19.43 -5.52 5.89
CA HIS A 154 19.08 -6.86 6.35
C HIS A 154 18.58 -6.88 7.82
N GLU A 155 19.20 -6.10 8.71
CA GLU A 155 18.77 -5.97 10.11
C GLU A 155 17.35 -5.36 10.21
N ASP A 156 17.08 -4.30 9.44
CA ASP A 156 15.76 -3.67 9.43
C ASP A 156 14.66 -4.64 8.93
N ILE A 157 15.00 -5.50 7.96
CA ILE A 157 14.10 -6.54 7.46
C ILE A 157 13.90 -7.65 8.49
N GLN A 158 14.93 -8.04 9.22
CA GLN A 158 14.79 -9.01 10.32
C GLN A 158 13.89 -8.47 11.44
N ASP A 159 14.03 -7.19 11.79
CA ASP A 159 13.18 -6.54 12.78
C ASP A 159 11.72 -6.47 12.32
N TYR A 160 11.49 -6.05 11.07
CA TYR A 160 10.16 -6.07 10.47
C TYR A 160 9.57 -7.49 10.48
N ASN A 161 10.32 -8.50 10.04
CA ASN A 161 9.86 -9.88 10.00
C ASN A 161 9.50 -10.39 11.39
N ARG A 162 10.32 -10.08 12.40
CA ARG A 162 10.04 -10.44 13.79
C ARG A 162 8.73 -9.79 14.25
N ARG A 163 8.57 -8.49 14.02
CA ARG A 163 7.41 -7.72 14.47
C ARG A 163 6.13 -8.13 13.77
N ILE A 164 6.12 -8.26 12.43
CA ILE A 164 4.91 -8.64 11.69
C ILE A 164 4.42 -10.05 12.07
N ASN A 165 5.33 -11.00 12.30
CA ASN A 165 4.97 -12.36 12.72
C ASN A 165 4.50 -12.45 14.18
N GLN A 166 4.69 -11.42 15.00
CA GLN A 166 4.03 -11.31 16.31
C GLN A 166 2.57 -10.85 16.18
N LEU A 167 2.24 -10.14 15.09
CA LEU A 167 0.93 -9.50 14.90
C LEU A 167 -0.02 -10.31 14.02
N LEU A 168 0.53 -11.12 13.09
CA LEU A 168 -0.22 -11.85 12.08
C LEU A 168 0.24 -13.30 11.94
N SER A 169 -0.67 -14.16 11.47
CA SER A 169 -0.30 -15.52 11.07
C SER A 169 0.54 -15.51 9.78
N PRO A 170 1.36 -16.55 9.53
CA PRO A 170 2.18 -16.61 8.32
C PRO A 170 1.40 -16.46 7.01
N ALA A 171 0.16 -16.97 6.95
CA ALA A 171 -0.70 -16.85 5.77
C ALA A 171 -1.19 -15.40 5.55
N GLU A 172 -1.50 -14.68 6.63
CA GLU A 172 -1.88 -13.28 6.57
C GLU A 172 -0.70 -12.40 6.16
N VAL A 173 0.49 -12.65 6.72
CA VAL A 173 1.73 -11.97 6.33
C VAL A 173 2.01 -12.18 4.84
N ALA A 174 1.96 -13.43 4.38
CA ALA A 174 2.22 -13.76 2.98
C ALA A 174 1.27 -13.00 2.02
N TRP A 175 -0.03 -12.94 2.35
CA TRP A 175 -1.00 -12.20 1.56
C TRP A 175 -0.81 -10.69 1.64
N LEU A 176 -0.52 -10.15 2.83
CA LEU A 176 -0.38 -8.70 3.03
C LEU A 176 0.87 -8.13 2.34
N GLU A 177 1.92 -8.93 2.21
CA GLU A 177 3.15 -8.52 1.53
C GLU A 177 3.07 -8.71 0.01
N ASN A 178 2.41 -9.76 -0.46
CA ASN A 178 2.53 -10.19 -1.85
C ASN A 178 1.21 -10.18 -2.63
N GLY A 179 0.07 -10.07 -1.97
CA GLY A 179 -1.24 -10.33 -2.57
C GLY A 179 -1.40 -11.80 -2.96
N ASN A 180 -2.08 -12.06 -4.07
CA ASN A 180 -2.25 -13.41 -4.61
C ASN A 180 -1.09 -13.84 -5.51
N LEU A 181 -0.01 -13.05 -5.55
CA LEU A 181 1.23 -13.44 -6.21
C LEU A 181 1.78 -14.67 -5.51
N ARG A 182 1.73 -15.82 -6.19
CA ARG A 182 2.52 -16.98 -5.78
C ARG A 182 3.98 -16.56 -5.80
N VAL A 183 4.63 -16.54 -4.64
CA VAL A 183 6.09 -16.55 -4.58
C VAL A 183 6.51 -17.86 -5.22
N SER A 184 7.10 -17.79 -6.41
CA SER A 184 7.77 -18.94 -6.99
C SER A 184 8.84 -19.35 -6.00
N ALA A 185 8.60 -20.43 -5.24
CA ALA A 185 9.62 -21.00 -4.39
C ALA A 185 10.74 -21.47 -5.31
N THR A 186 11.87 -20.74 -5.31
CA THR A 186 13.12 -21.25 -5.85
C THR A 186 13.52 -22.39 -4.92
N ILE A 187 13.22 -23.61 -5.34
CA ILE A 187 13.83 -24.81 -4.75
C ILE A 187 15.26 -24.82 -5.30
N GLU A 188 16.22 -24.33 -4.52
CA GLU A 188 17.61 -24.71 -4.72
C GLU A 188 17.75 -26.16 -4.29
N GLY A 189 18.15 -27.00 -5.26
CA GLY A 189 18.48 -28.42 -5.06
C GLY A 189 19.95 -28.64 -4.76
#